data_AF-A0A8S2U051-F1
#
_entry.id   AF-A0A8S2U051-F1
#
_cell.length_a   1.000
_cell.length_b   1.000
_cell.length_c   1.000
_cell.angle_alpha   90.00
_cell.angle_beta   90.00
_cell.angle_gamma   90.00
#
_symmetry.space_group_name_H-M   'P 1'
#
loop_
_entity.id
_entity.type
_entity.pdbx_description
1 polymer ?
#
loop_
_entity_poly.entity_id
_entity_poly.type
_entity_poly.pdbx_seq_one_letter_code
_entity_poly.pdbx_strand_id
1 'polypeptide(L)'
;VLKVEKQRCSSNVNGILGWRQTWTQILPVIGANTEKSGELLVTVILEDLGTLHLNSSTTPRPPSVPPHNLHLDAVFQRPHDDAHLQAAYELQLWKEGKELEFEKHLREVEAKKLYELMEAFKEKDRERESLLQKKMKEYGELEKQMKRALTDIEKREKHLNVKEQEIQRMQVDLKRDYDNKYVEIREASKRLQEQSEHHITLEKSKNQALDDEIIRLKRSVAEWEKRYREKEQDFFSYKEKQRSAPEIKLQSEINMLTLEKNELQRKLDASVISGERYKQQWLKALKEYQRLKQREQDQSKFQLQKQQQELEHMRLRYLAAEENEIMKSDHKQLENIKNELNKLKEVSSTPTVTGTLQSHVSDDNDHLEQVDQQLGVLIEHRDTLLQTGTYTHNDALIQELERRIQEAMKRKSSGSRYQ
;
A
#
# COMPACT_ATOMS: atom_id res chain seq x y z
N VAL A 1 -43.42 41.24 65.65
CA VAL A 1 -44.33 41.64 66.75
C VAL A 1 -43.76 42.91 67.36
N LEU A 2 -44.37 44.06 67.09
CA LEU A 2 -43.95 45.34 67.65
C LEU A 2 -44.31 45.36 69.14
N LYS A 3 -43.33 45.56 70.03
CA LYS A 3 -43.57 45.75 71.47
C LYS A 3 -43.54 47.25 71.75
N VAL A 4 -44.70 47.80 72.08
CA VAL A 4 -44.82 49.16 72.64
C VAL A 4 -44.99 49.00 74.14
N GLU A 5 -44.05 49.53 74.91
CA GLU A 5 -44.12 49.51 76.37
C GLU A 5 -44.44 50.93 76.85
N LYS A 6 -45.58 51.07 77.54
CA LYS A 6 -46.04 52.34 78.11
C LYS A 6 -46.04 52.24 79.63
N GLN A 7 -45.24 53.07 80.28
CA GLN A 7 -45.08 53.06 81.73
C GLN A 7 -45.30 54.47 82.30
N ARG A 8 -45.93 54.55 83.48
CA ARG A 8 -46.01 55.81 84.23
C ARG A 8 -44.68 56.07 84.92
N CYS A 9 -44.14 57.28 84.77
CA CYS A 9 -42.89 57.69 85.40
C CYS A 9 -43.08 58.98 86.20
N SER A 10 -42.54 59.03 87.42
CA SER A 10 -42.57 60.21 88.28
C SER A 10 -41.40 61.15 87.97
N SER A 11 -41.66 62.43 87.74
CA SER A 11 -40.62 63.47 87.61
C SER A 11 -40.21 64.02 88.98
N ASN A 12 -38.91 64.22 89.19
CA ASN A 12 -38.28 64.41 90.51
C ASN A 12 -38.26 65.84 91.06
N VAL A 13 -39.08 66.78 90.53
CA VAL A 13 -39.02 68.18 91.01
C VAL A 13 -40.36 68.70 91.56
N ASN A 14 -41.52 68.22 91.13
CA ASN A 14 -42.83 68.69 91.63
C ASN A 14 -43.87 67.58 91.86
N GLY A 15 -43.48 66.30 91.86
CA GLY A 15 -44.40 65.17 92.06
C GLY A 15 -45.42 64.94 90.94
N ILE A 16 -45.24 65.58 89.79
CA ILE A 16 -46.13 65.45 88.62
C ILE A 16 -45.86 64.10 87.94
N LEU A 17 -46.91 63.30 87.76
CA LEU A 17 -46.86 62.04 87.01
C LEU A 17 -46.87 62.32 85.51
N GLY A 18 -45.75 62.02 84.85
CA GLY A 18 -45.63 62.04 83.40
C GLY A 18 -45.85 60.65 82.77
N TRP A 19 -45.89 60.61 81.45
CA TRP A 19 -45.95 59.36 80.69
C TRP A 19 -44.65 59.17 79.90
N ARG A 20 -44.06 57.98 80.02
CA ARG A 20 -42.96 57.53 79.16
C ARG A 20 -43.46 56.43 78.24
N GLN A 21 -43.20 56.59 76.96
CA GLN A 21 -43.45 55.57 75.96
C GLN A 21 -42.14 55.22 75.28
N THR A 22 -41.78 53.94 75.34
CA THR A 22 -40.60 53.41 74.67
C THR A 22 -41.02 52.56 73.50
N TRP A 23 -40.43 52.86 72.35
CA TRP A 23 -40.60 52.10 71.14
C TRP A 23 -39.25 51.56 70.70
N THR A 24 -39.17 50.27 70.40
CA THR A 24 -37.94 49.62 69.97
C THR A 24 -38.20 48.76 68.74
N GLN A 25 -37.35 48.92 67.72
CA GLN A 25 -37.38 48.10 66.51
C GLN A 25 -35.97 47.75 66.06
N ILE A 26 -35.81 46.53 65.54
CA ILE A 26 -34.59 46.07 64.88
C ILE A 26 -34.81 46.14 63.37
N LEU A 27 -33.94 46.87 62.68
CA LEU A 27 -33.97 47.05 61.22
C LEU A 27 -32.76 46.36 60.58
N PRO A 28 -32.92 45.57 59.51
CA PRO A 28 -31.79 44.98 58.81
C PRO A 28 -31.04 46.07 58.03
N VAL A 29 -29.70 46.06 58.12
CA VAL A 29 -28.84 46.90 57.29
C VAL A 29 -28.41 46.08 56.09
N ILE A 30 -28.77 46.53 54.89
CA ILE A 30 -28.50 45.83 53.63
C ILE A 30 -27.33 46.53 52.94
N GLY A 31 -26.32 45.74 52.56
CA GLY A 31 -25.13 46.23 51.83
C GLY A 31 -25.41 46.48 50.35
N ALA A 32 -24.45 47.09 49.66
CA ALA A 32 -24.56 47.40 48.22
C ALA A 32 -24.76 46.17 47.32
N ASN A 33 -24.46 44.97 47.83
CA ASN A 33 -24.67 43.68 47.17
C ASN A 33 -26.05 43.05 47.47
N THR A 34 -26.98 43.79 48.09
CA THR A 34 -28.30 43.33 48.54
C THR A 34 -28.30 42.24 49.62
N GLU A 35 -27.13 41.90 50.18
CA GLU A 35 -27.03 40.96 51.30
C GLU A 35 -27.14 41.69 52.65
N LYS A 36 -27.71 41.00 53.64
CA LYS A 36 -27.85 41.53 55.00
C LYS A 36 -26.46 41.66 55.65
N SER A 37 -25.99 42.89 55.80
CA SER A 37 -24.67 43.21 56.37
C SER A 37 -24.70 43.42 57.88
N GLY A 38 -25.87 43.57 58.48
CA GLY A 38 -26.02 43.70 59.94
C GLY A 38 -27.46 43.98 60.39
N GLU A 39 -27.62 44.28 61.67
CA GLU A 39 -28.89 44.71 62.28
C GLU A 39 -28.67 46.01 63.07
N LEU A 40 -29.61 46.95 62.93
CA LEU A 40 -29.64 48.22 63.65
C LEU A 40 -30.79 48.19 64.66
N LEU A 41 -30.47 48.27 65.95
CA LEU A 41 -31.47 48.44 67.01
C LEU A 41 -31.77 49.94 67.19
N VAL A 42 -32.99 50.33 66.86
CA VAL A 42 -33.48 51.70 67.06
C VAL A 42 -34.44 51.72 68.24
N THR A 43 -34.11 52.49 69.27
CA THR A 43 -34.98 52.74 70.41
C THR A 43 -35.31 54.23 70.47
N VAL A 44 -36.60 54.54 70.47
CA VAL A 44 -37.13 55.91 70.60
C VAL A 44 -37.90 55.99 71.91
N ILE A 45 -37.56 56.97 72.73
CA ILE A 45 -38.21 57.23 74.02
C ILE A 45 -38.84 58.61 73.94
N LEU A 46 -40.14 58.68 74.20
CA LEU A 46 -40.88 59.94 74.32
C LEU A 46 -41.27 60.13 75.78
N GLU A 47 -40.88 61.27 76.36
CA GLU A 47 -41.23 61.66 77.72
C GLU A 47 -42.11 62.91 77.70
N ASP A 48 -43.33 62.79 78.19
CA ASP A 48 -44.21 63.93 78.44
C ASP A 48 -44.11 64.32 79.92
N LEU A 49 -43.57 65.52 80.16
CA LEU A 49 -43.28 66.05 81.49
C LEU A 49 -44.45 66.83 82.11
N GLY A 50 -45.61 66.88 81.43
CA GLY A 50 -46.83 67.54 81.92
C GLY A 50 -46.86 69.06 81.70
N THR A 51 -48.02 69.69 81.93
CA THR A 51 -48.26 71.12 81.69
C THR A 51 -47.80 72.00 82.86
N LEU A 52 -47.04 73.05 82.56
CA LEU A 52 -46.55 74.06 83.51
C LEU A 52 -47.64 75.11 83.79
N HIS A 53 -48.17 75.17 85.02
CA HIS A 53 -48.99 76.29 85.48
C HIS A 53 -48.09 77.39 86.06
N LEU A 54 -48.06 78.56 85.41
CA LEU A 54 -47.36 79.74 85.88
C LEU A 54 -48.27 80.52 86.84
N ASN A 55 -47.93 80.53 88.12
CA ASN A 55 -48.69 81.23 89.16
C ASN A 55 -48.48 82.75 89.03
N SER A 56 -49.54 83.51 88.79
CA SER A 56 -49.53 84.98 88.81
C SER A 56 -49.58 85.49 90.26
N SER A 57 -48.48 86.09 90.70
CA SER A 57 -48.29 86.70 92.01
C SER A 57 -49.02 88.04 92.17
N THR A 58 -49.90 88.09 93.17
CA THR A 58 -50.12 89.11 94.20
C THR A 58 -49.40 90.47 94.06
N THR A 59 -50.15 91.58 94.07
CA THR A 59 -49.66 92.90 94.51
C THR A 59 -50.63 93.58 95.48
N PRO A 60 -50.12 94.37 96.47
CA PRO A 60 -50.83 94.75 97.69
C PRO A 60 -51.28 96.22 97.74
N ARG A 61 -52.33 96.50 98.53
CA ARG A 61 -52.71 97.81 99.15
C ARG A 61 -51.70 98.13 100.29
N PRO A 62 -51.37 99.37 100.75
CA PRO A 62 -52.27 100.47 101.25
C PRO A 62 -51.61 101.89 101.20
N PRO A 63 -51.87 102.94 102.03
CA PRO A 63 -52.90 103.26 103.05
C PRO A 63 -53.52 104.69 102.92
N SER A 64 -54.10 105.18 104.02
CA SER A 64 -55.18 106.18 104.18
C SER A 64 -54.88 107.24 105.27
N VAL A 65 -55.14 108.55 105.00
CA VAL A 65 -55.53 109.73 105.87
C VAL A 65 -54.74 110.09 107.17
N PRO A 66 -55.01 111.23 107.89
CA PRO A 66 -54.86 112.69 107.66
C PRO A 66 -53.96 113.37 108.79
N PRO A 67 -53.85 114.72 108.94
CA PRO A 67 -54.72 115.51 109.87
C PRO A 67 -55.01 116.97 109.39
N HIS A 68 -56.18 117.59 109.61
CA HIS A 68 -56.69 118.29 110.80
C HIS A 68 -55.94 119.58 111.25
N ASN A 69 -56.65 120.70 111.02
CA ASN A 69 -56.85 121.91 111.84
C ASN A 69 -55.65 122.74 112.33
N LEU A 70 -55.64 124.01 111.92
CA LEU A 70 -55.27 125.12 112.80
C LEU A 70 -56.38 126.19 112.77
N HIS A 71 -57.12 126.18 113.87
CA HIS A 71 -57.81 127.31 114.46
C HIS A 71 -56.77 128.26 115.05
N LEU A 72 -56.92 129.58 114.89
CA LEU A 72 -56.84 130.57 115.98
C LEU A 72 -57.00 132.01 115.44
N ASP A 73 -58.04 132.67 115.94
CA ASP A 73 -58.01 133.97 116.62
C ASP A 73 -57.06 135.07 116.13
N ALA A 74 -57.67 136.16 115.66
CA ALA A 74 -57.07 137.49 115.72
C ALA A 74 -58.06 138.43 116.42
N VAL A 75 -57.98 138.45 117.76
CA VAL A 75 -58.56 139.47 118.63
C VAL A 75 -57.49 140.54 118.89
N PHE A 76 -57.83 141.76 118.49
CA PHE A 76 -57.43 143.06 119.05
C PHE A 76 -55.99 143.60 118.87
N GLN A 77 -55.97 144.68 118.10
CA GLN A 77 -55.43 146.02 118.44
C GLN A 77 -53.95 146.34 118.20
N ARG A 78 -53.76 147.19 117.15
CA ARG A 78 -53.09 148.51 117.15
C ARG A 78 -51.54 148.54 117.32
N PRO A 79 -50.86 149.60 116.88
CA PRO A 79 -50.56 149.93 115.49
C PRO A 79 -49.05 150.21 115.34
N HIS A 80 -48.30 149.27 114.76
CA HIS A 80 -46.96 149.51 114.23
C HIS A 80 -46.81 148.70 112.93
N ASP A 81 -47.74 148.94 112.00
CA ASP A 81 -48.00 148.15 110.79
C ASP A 81 -47.01 148.38 109.64
N ASP A 82 -45.97 149.19 109.81
CA ASP A 82 -45.02 149.49 108.72
C ASP A 82 -43.85 148.47 108.69
N ALA A 83 -43.27 148.15 109.85
CA ALA A 83 -42.12 147.24 109.94
C ALA A 83 -42.49 145.76 109.68
N HIS A 84 -43.68 145.33 110.11
CA HIS A 84 -44.13 143.95 109.93
C HIS A 84 -44.60 143.67 108.51
N LEU A 85 -45.23 144.65 107.85
CA LEU A 85 -45.64 144.52 106.45
C LEU A 85 -44.41 144.52 105.53
N GLN A 86 -43.40 145.35 105.83
CA GLN A 86 -42.13 145.34 105.12
C GLN A 86 -41.37 144.01 105.31
N ALA A 87 -41.30 143.47 106.53
CA ALA A 87 -40.70 142.15 106.77
C ALA A 87 -41.47 140.99 106.08
N ALA A 88 -42.81 141.05 106.04
CA ALA A 88 -43.63 140.07 105.34
C ALA A 88 -43.45 140.14 103.81
N TYR A 89 -43.32 141.35 103.25
CA TYR A 89 -43.05 141.57 101.82
C TYR A 89 -41.63 141.13 101.44
N GLU A 90 -40.62 141.47 102.23
CA GLU A 90 -39.24 140.99 102.03
C GLU A 90 -39.15 139.46 102.14
N LEU A 91 -39.87 138.85 103.08
CA LEU A 91 -39.97 137.40 103.21
C LEU A 91 -40.70 136.78 102.01
N GLN A 92 -41.71 137.43 101.46
CA GLN A 92 -42.39 136.99 100.26
C GLN A 92 -41.46 137.02 99.05
N LEU A 93 -40.75 138.13 98.82
CA LEU A 93 -39.74 138.22 97.74
C LEU A 93 -38.62 137.19 97.91
N TRP A 94 -38.19 136.92 99.15
CA TRP A 94 -37.21 135.87 99.43
C TRP A 94 -37.76 134.47 99.16
N LYS A 95 -39.01 134.18 99.54
CA LYS A 95 -39.69 132.91 99.26
C LYS A 95 -39.85 132.71 97.75
N GLU A 96 -40.34 133.72 97.03
CA GLU A 96 -40.46 133.70 95.56
C GLU A 96 -39.09 133.50 94.90
N GLY A 97 -38.04 134.17 95.38
CA GLY A 97 -36.68 133.95 94.91
C GLY A 97 -36.17 132.53 95.14
N LYS A 98 -36.43 131.94 96.31
CA LYS A 98 -36.05 130.55 96.63
C LYS A 98 -36.88 129.51 95.89
N GLU A 99 -38.16 129.78 95.68
CA GLU A 99 -39.04 128.95 94.87
C GLU A 99 -38.58 128.93 93.42
N LEU A 100 -38.24 130.09 92.84
CA LEU A 100 -37.67 130.17 91.49
C LEU A 100 -36.35 129.42 91.37
N GLU A 101 -35.45 129.54 92.35
CA GLU A 101 -34.19 128.77 92.40
C GLU A 101 -34.46 127.27 92.49
N PHE A 102 -35.40 126.83 93.32
CA PHE A 102 -35.77 125.43 93.47
C PHE A 102 -36.41 124.88 92.20
N GLU A 103 -37.36 125.60 91.59
CA GLU A 103 -37.97 125.21 90.32
C GLU A 103 -36.94 125.11 89.21
N LYS A 104 -36.00 126.07 89.12
CA LYS A 104 -34.92 126.01 88.14
C LYS A 104 -34.06 124.77 88.38
N HIS A 105 -33.67 124.50 89.62
CA HIS A 105 -32.90 123.31 89.97
C HIS A 105 -33.65 122.02 89.64
N LEU A 106 -34.93 121.93 89.98
CA LEU A 106 -35.77 120.77 89.67
C LEU A 106 -35.86 120.55 88.15
N ARG A 107 -36.14 121.60 87.37
CA ARG A 107 -36.14 121.53 85.91
C ARG A 107 -34.78 121.09 85.35
N GLU A 108 -33.68 121.57 85.92
CA GLU A 108 -32.34 121.14 85.50
C GLU A 108 -32.08 119.66 85.80
N VAL A 109 -32.52 119.17 86.97
CA VAL A 109 -32.39 117.75 87.34
C VAL A 109 -33.28 116.86 86.46
N GLU A 110 -34.53 117.25 86.23
CA GLU A 110 -35.45 116.54 85.34
C GLU A 110 -34.93 116.52 83.90
N ALA A 111 -34.45 117.65 83.38
CA ALA A 111 -33.87 117.74 82.05
C ALA A 111 -32.63 116.84 81.91
N LYS A 112 -31.74 116.84 82.91
CA LYS A 112 -30.59 115.93 82.94
C LYS A 112 -31.04 114.47 82.95
N LYS A 113 -32.05 114.12 83.75
CA LYS A 113 -32.50 112.73 83.83
C LYS A 113 -33.18 112.25 82.56
N LEU A 114 -34.01 113.09 81.95
CA LEU A 114 -34.64 112.82 80.66
C LEU A 114 -33.59 112.69 79.56
N TYR A 115 -32.54 113.51 79.58
CA TYR A 115 -31.43 113.43 78.64
C TYR A 115 -30.65 112.11 78.80
N GLU A 116 -30.27 111.73 80.02
CA GLU A 116 -29.64 110.42 80.29
C GLU A 116 -30.49 109.25 79.79
N LEU A 117 -31.81 109.30 80.04
CA LEU A 117 -32.73 108.26 79.60
C LEU A 117 -32.82 108.22 78.07
N MET A 118 -32.90 109.38 77.41
CA MET A 118 -32.91 109.49 75.95
C MET A 118 -31.63 108.89 75.33
N GLU A 119 -30.46 109.21 75.87
CA GLU A 119 -29.20 108.66 75.37
C GLU A 119 -29.08 107.15 75.62
N ALA A 120 -29.54 106.65 76.78
CA ALA A 120 -29.59 105.22 77.04
C ALA A 120 -30.52 104.47 76.06
N PHE A 121 -31.69 105.05 75.73
CA PHE A 121 -32.58 104.49 74.71
C PHE A 121 -31.94 104.49 73.32
N LYS A 122 -31.34 105.61 72.91
CA LYS A 122 -30.62 105.69 71.63
C LYS A 122 -29.52 104.64 71.53
N GLU A 123 -28.76 104.42 72.60
CA GLU A 123 -27.70 103.43 72.60
C GLU A 123 -28.25 102.00 72.49
N LYS A 124 -29.33 101.69 73.23
CA LYS A 124 -29.99 100.38 73.12
C LYS A 124 -30.59 100.14 71.75
N ASP A 125 -31.14 101.15 71.10
CA ASP A 125 -31.67 101.02 69.75
C ASP A 125 -30.55 100.84 68.72
N ARG A 126 -29.42 101.55 68.85
CA ARG A 126 -28.22 101.30 68.02
C ARG A 126 -27.68 99.87 68.20
N GLU A 127 -27.60 99.37 69.43
CA GLU A 127 -27.17 98.00 69.72
C GLU A 127 -28.11 96.97 69.06
N ARG A 128 -29.43 97.18 69.16
CA ARG A 128 -30.44 96.32 68.53
C ARG A 128 -30.33 96.36 67.00
N GLU A 129 -30.22 97.54 66.41
CA GLU A 129 -30.05 97.72 64.97
C GLU A 129 -28.77 97.04 64.47
N SER A 130 -27.65 97.20 65.19
CA SER A 130 -26.37 96.53 64.88
C SER A 130 -26.50 95.01 64.93
N LEU A 131 -27.17 94.46 65.95
CA LEU A 131 -27.41 93.02 66.06
C LEU A 131 -28.30 92.50 64.93
N LEU A 132 -29.38 93.21 64.61
CA LEU A 132 -30.28 92.86 63.50
C LEU A 132 -29.51 92.91 62.17
N GLN A 133 -28.71 93.95 61.95
CA GLN A 133 -27.90 94.08 60.74
C GLN A 133 -26.88 92.94 60.62
N LYS A 134 -26.25 92.53 61.72
CA LYS A 134 -25.36 91.36 61.76
C LYS A 134 -26.10 90.09 61.40
N LYS A 135 -27.28 89.86 61.97
CA LYS A 135 -28.12 88.69 61.67
C LYS A 135 -28.59 88.67 60.22
N MET A 136 -28.99 89.82 59.67
CA MET A 136 -29.36 89.94 58.25
C MET A 136 -28.19 89.58 57.32
N LYS A 137 -26.95 89.98 57.67
CA LYS A 137 -25.75 89.60 56.90
C LYS A 137 -25.49 88.10 56.97
N GLU A 138 -25.52 87.51 58.18
CA GLU A 138 -25.34 86.07 58.38
C GLU A 138 -26.39 85.26 57.59
N TYR A 139 -27.66 85.63 57.67
CA TYR A 139 -28.72 84.96 56.90
C TYR A 139 -28.56 85.15 55.39
N GLY A 140 -28.15 86.33 54.93
CA GLY A 140 -27.90 86.58 53.50
C GLY A 140 -26.71 85.77 52.96
N GLU A 141 -25.67 85.54 53.75
CA GLU A 141 -24.56 84.66 53.39
C GLU A 141 -24.99 83.19 53.34
N LEU A 142 -25.75 82.74 54.33
CA LEU A 142 -26.29 81.38 54.37
C LEU A 142 -27.23 81.12 53.17
N GLU A 143 -28.11 82.06 52.85
CA GLU A 143 -28.98 81.96 51.67
C GLU A 143 -28.17 81.83 50.37
N LYS A 144 -27.10 82.62 50.22
CA LYS A 144 -26.19 82.51 49.07
C LYS A 144 -25.52 81.13 49.00
N GLN A 145 -25.08 80.59 50.15
CA GLN A 145 -24.48 79.27 50.21
C GLN A 145 -25.49 78.18 49.83
N MET A 146 -26.72 78.24 50.35
CA MET A 146 -27.79 77.29 50.01
C MET A 146 -28.15 77.36 48.52
N LYS A 147 -28.28 78.55 47.95
CA LYS A 147 -28.53 78.72 46.51
C LYS A 147 -27.41 78.12 45.66
N ARG A 148 -26.15 78.34 46.03
CA ARG A 148 -24.99 77.72 45.32
C ARG A 148 -25.06 76.20 45.42
N ALA A 149 -25.24 75.64 46.62
CA ALA A 149 -25.34 74.21 46.83
C ALA A 149 -26.48 73.57 46.01
N LEU A 150 -27.65 74.23 45.96
CA LEU A 150 -28.80 73.78 45.18
C LEU A 150 -28.47 73.76 43.68
N THR A 151 -27.88 74.83 43.13
CA THR A 151 -27.46 74.84 41.71
C THR A 151 -26.39 73.80 41.38
N ASP A 152 -25.49 73.51 42.31
CA ASP A 152 -24.45 72.49 42.12
C ASP A 152 -25.04 71.07 42.16
N ILE A 153 -26.02 70.82 43.03
CA ILE A 153 -26.76 69.55 43.07
C ILE A 153 -27.55 69.36 41.76
N GLU A 154 -28.29 70.37 41.31
CA GLU A 154 -29.05 70.30 40.04
C GLU A 154 -28.14 70.02 38.83
N LYS A 155 -26.94 70.62 38.79
CA LYS A 155 -25.95 70.34 37.73
C LYS A 155 -25.44 68.90 37.79
N ARG A 156 -25.14 68.40 38.99
CA ARG A 156 -24.69 67.01 39.19
C ARG A 156 -25.78 66.02 38.80
N GLU A 157 -27.02 66.26 39.19
CA GLU A 157 -28.16 65.42 38.84
C GLU A 157 -28.37 65.35 37.33
N LYS A 158 -28.36 66.49 36.63
CA LYS A 158 -28.44 66.53 35.16
C LYS A 158 -27.29 65.75 34.52
N HIS A 159 -26.08 65.89 35.03
CA HIS A 159 -24.92 65.16 34.51
C HIS A 159 -25.03 63.65 34.73
N LEU A 160 -25.44 63.23 35.93
CA LEU A 160 -25.66 61.81 36.26
C LEU A 160 -26.76 61.20 35.40
N ASN A 161 -27.88 61.90 35.18
CA ASN A 161 -28.95 61.44 34.31
C ASN A 161 -28.48 61.22 32.86
N VAL A 162 -27.66 62.13 32.31
CA VAL A 162 -27.09 61.94 30.96
C VAL A 162 -26.18 60.72 30.92
N LYS A 163 -25.34 60.52 31.94
CA LYS A 163 -24.44 59.35 32.01
C LYS A 163 -25.19 58.04 32.20
N GLU A 164 -26.26 58.04 33.00
CA GLU A 164 -27.14 56.90 33.19
C GLU A 164 -27.82 56.51 31.87
N GLN A 165 -28.35 57.48 31.13
CA GLN A 165 -28.94 57.25 29.80
C GLN A 165 -27.91 56.72 28.79
N GLU A 166 -26.68 57.24 28.81
CA GLU A 166 -25.59 56.74 27.96
C GLU A 166 -25.25 55.28 28.28
N ILE A 167 -25.13 54.94 29.56
CA ILE A 167 -24.90 53.56 30.01
C ILE A 167 -26.05 52.64 29.61
N GLN A 168 -27.31 53.06 29.77
CA GLN A 168 -28.47 52.28 29.37
C GLN A 168 -28.47 52.00 27.85
N ARG A 169 -28.13 53.00 27.02
CA ARG A 169 -27.99 52.81 25.57
C ARG A 169 -26.90 51.80 25.23
N MET A 170 -25.71 51.96 25.82
CA MET A 170 -24.59 51.03 25.61
C MET A 170 -24.94 49.60 26.06
N GLN A 171 -25.70 49.43 27.14
CA GLN A 171 -26.15 48.10 27.59
C GLN A 171 -27.10 47.45 26.58
N VAL A 172 -28.04 48.20 26.02
CA VAL A 172 -28.97 47.71 25.01
C VAL A 172 -28.22 47.34 23.73
N ASP A 173 -27.31 48.19 23.26
CA ASP A 173 -26.51 47.95 22.06
C ASP A 173 -25.61 46.73 22.23
N LEU A 174 -24.91 46.62 23.37
CA LEU A 174 -24.06 45.47 23.67
C LEU A 174 -24.86 44.16 23.72
N LYS A 175 -26.05 44.19 24.33
CA LYS A 175 -26.94 43.02 24.36
C LYS A 175 -27.40 42.63 22.96
N ARG A 176 -27.78 43.61 22.14
CA ARG A 176 -28.18 43.38 20.75
C ARG A 176 -27.03 42.77 19.95
N ASP A 177 -25.81 43.28 20.11
CA ASP A 177 -24.64 42.77 19.41
C ASP A 177 -24.27 41.36 19.86
N TYR A 178 -24.38 41.07 21.17
CA TYR A 178 -24.24 39.71 21.69
C TYR A 178 -25.27 38.76 21.08
N ASP A 179 -26.55 39.13 21.08
CA ASP A 179 -27.63 38.31 20.52
C ASP A 179 -27.42 38.07 19.02
N ASN A 180 -27.03 39.11 18.27
CA ASN A 180 -26.71 39.00 16.85
C ASN A 180 -25.53 38.06 16.60
N LYS A 181 -24.43 38.19 17.35
CA LYS A 181 -23.26 37.31 17.23
C LYS A 181 -23.58 35.88 17.62
N TYR A 182 -24.41 35.69 18.63
CA TYR A 182 -24.85 34.38 19.05
C TYR A 182 -25.68 33.68 17.97
N VAL A 183 -26.60 34.40 17.32
CA VAL A 183 -27.38 33.89 16.18
C VAL A 183 -26.46 33.60 14.99
N GLU A 184 -25.56 34.51 14.64
CA GLU A 184 -24.61 34.36 13.52
C GLU A 184 -23.75 33.09 13.69
N ILE A 185 -23.17 32.88 14.87
CA ILE A 185 -22.35 31.70 15.18
C ILE A 185 -23.19 30.43 15.14
N ARG A 186 -24.41 30.46 15.71
CA ARG A 186 -25.31 29.30 15.71
C ARG A 186 -25.70 28.91 14.28
N GLU A 187 -26.06 29.87 13.44
CA GLU A 187 -26.42 29.62 12.04
C GLU A 187 -25.22 29.18 11.19
N ALA A 188 -24.03 29.73 11.44
CA ALA A 188 -22.81 29.26 10.80
C ALA A 188 -22.49 27.81 11.19
N SER A 189 -22.62 27.46 12.47
CA SER A 189 -22.45 26.10 12.98
C SER A 189 -23.46 25.14 12.35
N LYS A 190 -24.73 25.55 12.26
CA LYS A 190 -25.78 24.76 11.62
C LYS A 190 -25.49 24.51 10.15
N ARG A 191 -25.12 25.55 9.39
CA ARG A 191 -24.73 25.43 7.97
C ARG A 191 -23.55 24.50 7.78
N LEU A 192 -22.52 24.60 8.63
CA LEU A 192 -21.36 23.72 8.56
C LEU A 192 -21.73 22.25 8.83
N GLN A 193 -22.58 22.01 9.84
CA GLN A 193 -23.10 20.69 10.14
C GLN A 193 -23.87 20.11 8.96
N GLU A 194 -24.84 20.84 8.40
CA GLU A 194 -25.61 20.42 7.23
C GLU A 194 -24.72 20.13 6.02
N GLN A 195 -23.69 20.95 5.78
CA GLN A 195 -22.70 20.71 4.72
C GLN A 195 -21.91 19.42 4.96
N SER A 196 -21.46 19.18 6.20
CA SER A 196 -20.75 17.94 6.54
C SER A 196 -21.63 16.71 6.39
N GLU A 197 -22.90 16.77 6.81
CA GLU A 197 -23.87 15.68 6.68
C GLU A 197 -24.16 15.38 5.21
N HIS A 198 -24.31 16.43 4.39
CA HIS A 198 -24.48 16.29 2.94
C HIS A 198 -23.25 15.64 2.30
N HIS A 199 -22.03 16.09 2.64
CA HIS A 199 -20.79 15.48 2.17
C HIS A 199 -20.68 14.00 2.53
N ILE A 200 -20.97 13.64 3.79
CA ILE A 200 -20.98 12.23 4.23
C ILE A 200 -22.00 11.43 3.43
N THR A 201 -23.19 11.98 3.20
CA THR A 201 -24.26 11.32 2.42
C THR A 201 -23.82 11.08 0.98
N LEU A 202 -23.20 12.08 0.35
CA LEU A 202 -22.69 11.97 -1.01
C LEU A 202 -21.58 10.92 -1.12
N GLU A 203 -20.61 10.92 -0.21
CA GLU A 203 -19.54 9.92 -0.20
C GLU A 203 -20.06 8.51 0.08
N LYS A 204 -21.05 8.35 0.97
CA LYS A 204 -21.72 7.07 1.17
C LYS A 204 -22.40 6.57 -0.11
N SER A 205 -23.10 7.46 -0.82
CA SER A 205 -23.75 7.11 -2.09
C SER A 205 -22.73 6.71 -3.17
N LYS A 206 -21.59 7.42 -3.27
CA LYS A 206 -20.50 7.05 -4.18
C LYS A 206 -19.90 5.70 -3.84
N ASN A 207 -19.64 5.44 -2.56
CA ASN A 207 -19.10 4.15 -2.12
C ASN A 207 -20.08 3.01 -2.44
N GLN A 208 -21.38 3.20 -2.19
CA GLN A 208 -22.41 2.22 -2.58
C GLN A 208 -22.38 1.96 -4.09
N ALA A 209 -22.31 3.00 -4.93
CA ALA A 209 -22.23 2.83 -6.38
C ALA A 209 -20.96 2.09 -6.83
N LEU A 210 -19.82 2.35 -6.18
CA LEU A 210 -18.57 1.62 -6.44
C LEU A 210 -18.64 0.17 -5.97
N ASP A 211 -19.25 -0.10 -4.82
CA ASP A 211 -19.46 -1.47 -4.31
C ASP A 211 -20.36 -2.28 -5.26
N ASP A 212 -21.45 -1.67 -5.75
CA ASP A 212 -22.33 -2.27 -6.75
C ASP A 212 -21.58 -2.60 -8.05
N GLU A 213 -20.72 -1.69 -8.50
CA GLU A 213 -19.89 -1.89 -9.70
C GLU A 213 -18.84 -2.99 -9.49
N ILE A 214 -18.20 -3.05 -8.31
CA ILE A 214 -17.28 -4.14 -7.94
C ILE A 214 -18.01 -5.48 -7.97
N ILE A 215 -19.23 -5.54 -7.41
CA ILE A 215 -20.06 -6.76 -7.43
C ILE A 215 -20.39 -7.16 -8.87
N ARG A 216 -20.77 -6.20 -9.72
CA ARG A 216 -21.07 -6.43 -11.14
C ARG A 216 -19.86 -6.98 -11.90
N LEU A 217 -18.69 -6.36 -11.72
CA LEU A 217 -17.44 -6.79 -12.36
C LEU A 217 -17.00 -8.17 -11.86
N LYS A 218 -17.06 -8.44 -10.56
CA LYS A 218 -16.76 -9.77 -10.00
C LYS A 218 -17.66 -10.85 -10.59
N ARG A 219 -18.96 -10.58 -10.75
CA ARG A 219 -19.90 -11.51 -11.39
C ARG A 219 -19.52 -11.76 -12.85
N SER A 220 -19.19 -10.71 -13.61
CA SER A 220 -18.75 -10.84 -15.00
C SER A 220 -17.47 -11.66 -15.12
N VAL A 221 -16.48 -11.42 -14.26
CA VAL A 221 -15.24 -12.22 -14.23
C VAL A 221 -15.53 -13.68 -13.95
N ALA A 222 -16.36 -13.99 -12.95
CA ALA A 222 -16.73 -15.37 -12.63
C ALA A 222 -17.44 -16.08 -13.80
N GLU A 223 -18.30 -15.37 -14.53
CA GLU A 223 -18.95 -15.88 -15.75
C GLU A 223 -17.95 -16.16 -16.87
N TRP A 224 -16.99 -15.25 -17.11
CA TRP A 224 -15.94 -15.45 -18.11
C TRP A 224 -14.98 -16.56 -17.75
N GLU A 225 -14.57 -16.67 -16.49
CA GLU A 225 -13.78 -17.79 -15.99
C GLU A 225 -14.51 -19.12 -16.16
N LYS A 226 -15.82 -19.17 -15.90
CA LYS A 226 -16.64 -20.35 -16.16
C LYS A 226 -16.62 -20.72 -17.64
N ARG A 227 -16.88 -19.77 -18.54
CA ARG A 227 -16.84 -20.00 -20.00
C ARG A 227 -15.47 -20.44 -20.47
N TYR A 228 -14.41 -19.87 -19.91
CA TYR A 228 -13.03 -20.23 -20.22
C TYR A 228 -12.74 -21.68 -19.78
N ARG A 229 -13.12 -22.07 -18.56
CA ARG A 229 -13.00 -23.45 -18.09
C ARG A 229 -13.77 -24.44 -18.97
N GLU A 230 -14.99 -24.10 -19.38
CA GLU A 230 -15.77 -24.91 -20.33
C GLU A 230 -15.01 -25.09 -21.66
N LYS A 231 -14.37 -24.02 -22.18
CA LYS A 231 -13.56 -24.10 -23.40
C LYS A 231 -12.26 -24.87 -23.23
N GLU A 232 -11.58 -24.77 -22.09
CA GLU A 232 -10.43 -25.62 -21.79
C GLU A 232 -10.82 -27.10 -21.73
N GLN A 233 -11.97 -27.41 -21.13
CA GLN A 233 -12.50 -28.77 -21.07
C GLN A 233 -12.87 -29.30 -22.47
N ASP A 234 -13.52 -28.49 -23.30
CA ASP A 234 -13.80 -28.81 -24.71
C ASP A 234 -12.49 -29.11 -25.46
N PHE A 235 -11.46 -28.27 -25.28
CA PHE A 235 -10.17 -28.42 -25.94
C PHE A 235 -9.40 -29.66 -25.47
N PHE A 236 -9.42 -29.94 -24.17
CA PHE A 236 -8.84 -31.16 -23.61
C PHE A 236 -9.52 -32.40 -24.21
N SER A 237 -10.86 -32.40 -24.23
CA SER A 237 -11.66 -33.49 -24.82
C SER A 237 -11.35 -33.67 -26.32
N TYR A 238 -11.14 -32.57 -27.05
CA TYR A 238 -10.71 -32.62 -28.44
C TYR A 238 -9.30 -33.23 -28.61
N LYS A 239 -8.33 -32.85 -27.77
CA LYS A 239 -6.99 -33.46 -27.77
C LYS A 239 -7.04 -34.96 -27.44
N GLU A 240 -7.86 -35.38 -26.48
CA GLU A 240 -8.05 -36.78 -26.13
C GLU A 240 -8.60 -37.58 -27.33
N LYS A 241 -9.61 -37.02 -28.03
CA LYS A 241 -10.16 -37.60 -29.27
C LYS A 241 -9.12 -37.67 -30.38
N GLN A 242 -8.30 -36.63 -30.55
CA GLN A 242 -7.21 -36.63 -31.52
C GLN A 242 -6.11 -37.66 -31.18
N ARG A 243 -5.76 -37.82 -29.90
CA ARG A 243 -4.80 -38.85 -29.44
C ARG A 243 -5.30 -40.27 -29.64
N SER A 244 -6.60 -40.47 -29.54
CA SER A 244 -7.25 -41.77 -29.77
C SER A 244 -7.70 -41.98 -31.23
N ALA A 245 -7.37 -41.04 -32.12
CA ALA A 245 -7.74 -41.09 -33.53
C ALA A 245 -7.23 -42.39 -34.17
N PRO A 246 -8.02 -42.99 -35.07
CA PRO A 246 -7.65 -44.20 -35.78
C PRO A 246 -6.32 -44.03 -36.53
N GLU A 247 -6.00 -42.85 -37.06
CA GLU A 247 -4.68 -42.53 -37.63
C GLU A 247 -3.51 -42.90 -36.71
N ILE A 248 -3.56 -42.56 -35.42
CA ILE A 248 -2.45 -42.85 -34.48
C ILE A 248 -2.36 -44.35 -34.20
N LYS A 249 -3.51 -45.02 -34.08
CA LYS A 249 -3.57 -46.48 -33.91
C LYS A 249 -3.01 -47.20 -35.13
N LEU A 250 -3.45 -46.80 -36.33
CA LEU A 250 -2.94 -47.31 -37.60
C LEU A 250 -1.45 -47.01 -37.76
N GLN A 251 -0.95 -45.85 -37.34
CA GLN A 251 0.49 -45.55 -37.37
C GLN A 251 1.28 -46.50 -36.44
N SER A 252 0.75 -46.81 -35.26
CA SER A 252 1.38 -47.79 -34.36
C SER A 252 1.37 -49.20 -34.96
N GLU A 253 0.27 -49.58 -35.62
CA GLU A 253 0.14 -50.86 -36.32
C GLU A 253 1.08 -50.95 -37.52
N ILE A 254 1.19 -49.89 -38.32
CA ILE A 254 2.17 -49.76 -39.40
C ILE A 254 3.58 -49.94 -38.87
N ASN A 255 3.94 -49.30 -37.75
CA ASN A 255 5.26 -49.44 -37.15
C ASN A 255 5.52 -50.89 -36.70
N MET A 256 4.53 -51.54 -36.06
CA MET A 256 4.64 -52.95 -35.66
C MET A 256 4.79 -53.88 -36.86
N LEU A 257 3.92 -53.75 -37.86
CA LEU A 257 3.99 -54.53 -39.10
C LEU A 257 5.31 -54.27 -39.85
N THR A 258 5.86 -53.06 -39.78
CA THR A 258 7.17 -52.74 -40.37
C THR A 258 8.29 -53.48 -39.64
N LEU A 259 8.25 -53.56 -38.30
CA LEU A 259 9.21 -54.35 -37.52
C LEU A 259 9.10 -55.84 -37.84
N GLU A 260 7.88 -56.39 -37.88
CA GLU A 260 7.63 -57.79 -38.25
C GLU A 260 8.10 -58.09 -39.67
N LYS A 261 7.78 -57.23 -40.64
CA LYS A 261 8.28 -57.33 -42.02
C LYS A 261 9.80 -57.38 -42.03
N ASN A 262 10.47 -56.48 -41.30
CA ASN A 262 11.93 -56.44 -41.26
C ASN A 262 12.51 -57.70 -40.61
N GLU A 263 11.88 -58.25 -39.58
CA GLU A 263 12.30 -59.51 -38.97
C GLU A 263 12.10 -60.70 -39.90
N LEU A 264 10.96 -60.78 -40.57
CA LEU A 264 10.68 -61.80 -41.58
C LEU A 264 11.63 -61.68 -42.77
N GLN A 265 11.98 -60.46 -43.20
CA GLN A 265 12.99 -60.24 -44.23
C GLN A 265 14.36 -60.75 -43.78
N ARG A 266 14.79 -60.45 -42.55
CA ARG A 266 16.05 -60.98 -42.00
C ARG A 266 16.03 -62.51 -41.94
N LYS A 267 14.92 -63.12 -41.54
CA LYS A 267 14.74 -64.58 -41.53
C LYS A 267 14.79 -65.17 -42.94
N LEU A 268 14.16 -64.50 -43.91
CA LEU A 268 14.21 -64.89 -45.32
C LEU A 268 15.63 -64.82 -45.85
N ASP A 269 16.34 -63.70 -45.65
CA ASP A 269 17.72 -63.51 -46.09
C ASP A 269 18.64 -64.58 -45.46
N ALA A 270 18.47 -64.88 -44.17
CA ALA A 270 19.20 -65.94 -43.49
C ALA A 270 18.90 -67.34 -44.07
N SER A 271 17.64 -67.60 -44.45
CA SER A 271 17.21 -68.84 -45.11
C SER A 271 17.78 -68.96 -46.53
N VAL A 272 17.82 -67.86 -47.29
CA VAL A 272 18.43 -67.82 -48.62
C VAL A 272 19.94 -68.09 -48.52
N ILE A 273 20.63 -67.43 -47.57
CA ILE A 273 22.07 -67.65 -47.33
C ILE A 273 22.34 -69.10 -46.93
N SER A 274 21.53 -69.67 -46.03
CA SER A 274 21.71 -71.06 -45.61
C SER A 274 21.39 -72.06 -46.73
N GLY A 275 20.37 -71.80 -47.55
CA GLY A 275 20.04 -72.57 -48.74
C GLY A 275 21.16 -72.54 -49.80
N GLU A 276 21.74 -71.38 -50.07
CA GLU A 276 22.88 -71.27 -50.98
C GLU A 276 24.12 -71.97 -50.42
N ARG A 277 24.40 -71.87 -49.11
CA ARG A 277 25.46 -72.65 -48.46
C ARG A 277 25.22 -74.15 -48.59
N TYR A 278 24.00 -74.62 -48.37
CA TYR A 278 23.63 -76.02 -48.53
C TYR A 278 23.84 -76.50 -49.96
N LYS A 279 23.37 -75.73 -50.95
CA LYS A 279 23.61 -75.97 -52.38
C LYS A 279 25.10 -76.05 -52.69
N GLN A 280 25.92 -75.14 -52.17
CA GLN A 280 27.37 -75.17 -52.35
C GLN A 280 28.01 -76.43 -51.74
N GLN A 281 27.60 -76.81 -50.53
CA GLN A 281 28.07 -78.05 -49.89
C GLN A 281 27.66 -79.29 -50.69
N TRP A 282 26.43 -79.31 -51.19
CA TRP A 282 25.92 -80.38 -52.04
C TRP A 282 26.65 -80.46 -53.38
N LEU A 283 26.94 -79.32 -54.03
CA LEU A 283 27.75 -79.26 -55.24
C LEU A 283 29.19 -79.77 -55.00
N LYS A 284 29.78 -79.48 -53.84
CA LYS A 284 31.09 -80.05 -53.45
C LYS A 284 31.00 -81.57 -53.27
N ALA A 285 29.99 -82.06 -52.56
CA ALA A 285 29.76 -83.50 -52.39
C ALA A 285 29.52 -84.21 -53.72
N LEU A 286 28.78 -83.58 -54.65
CA LEU A 286 28.55 -84.11 -56.00
C LEU A 286 29.85 -84.21 -56.81
N LYS A 287 30.72 -83.20 -56.74
CA LYS A 287 32.05 -83.23 -57.39
C LYS A 287 32.94 -84.32 -56.78
N GLU A 288 32.93 -84.48 -55.46
CA GLU A 288 33.67 -85.57 -54.79
C GLU A 288 33.12 -86.95 -55.18
N TYR A 289 31.79 -87.10 -55.27
CA TYR A 289 31.17 -88.31 -55.79
C TYR A 289 31.58 -88.61 -57.24
N GLN A 290 31.59 -87.60 -58.12
CA GLN A 290 32.07 -87.74 -59.49
C GLN A 290 33.55 -88.14 -59.54
N ARG A 291 34.41 -87.55 -58.70
CA ARG A 291 35.82 -87.93 -58.57
C ARG A 291 36.00 -89.37 -58.08
N LEU A 292 35.22 -89.78 -57.08
CA LEU A 292 35.22 -91.16 -56.59
C LEU A 292 34.76 -92.13 -57.68
N LYS A 293 33.69 -91.81 -58.39
CA LYS A 293 33.20 -92.60 -59.53
C LYS A 293 34.25 -92.71 -60.65
N GLN A 294 34.95 -91.61 -60.95
CA GLN A 294 36.05 -91.61 -61.92
C GLN A 294 37.20 -92.51 -61.46
N ARG A 295 37.63 -92.41 -60.18
CA ARG A 295 38.66 -93.30 -59.61
C ARG A 295 38.26 -94.77 -59.67
N GLU A 296 37.02 -95.09 -59.33
CA GLU A 296 36.49 -96.46 -59.46
C GLU A 296 36.55 -96.95 -60.91
N GLN A 297 36.14 -96.10 -61.86
CA GLN A 297 36.21 -96.44 -63.28
C GLN A 297 37.65 -96.61 -63.77
N ASP A 298 38.58 -95.77 -63.32
CA ASP A 298 39.99 -95.86 -63.64
C ASP A 298 40.64 -97.10 -62.97
N GLN A 299 40.26 -97.44 -61.74
CA GLN A 299 40.67 -98.68 -61.08
C GLN A 299 40.12 -99.92 -61.79
N SER A 300 38.86 -99.90 -62.23
CA SER A 300 38.27 -100.98 -63.02
C SER A 300 38.99 -101.14 -64.37
N LYS A 301 39.30 -100.03 -65.06
CA LYS A 301 40.12 -100.05 -66.28
C LYS A 301 41.54 -100.57 -66.03
N PHE A 302 42.17 -100.17 -64.92
CA PHE A 302 43.50 -100.63 -64.54
C PHE A 302 43.50 -102.13 -64.23
N GLN A 303 42.49 -102.64 -63.51
CA GLN A 303 42.31 -104.06 -63.28
C GLN A 303 42.11 -104.82 -64.60
N LEU A 304 41.33 -104.27 -65.53
CA LEU A 304 41.11 -104.86 -66.84
C LEU A 304 42.39 -104.90 -67.68
N GLN A 305 43.18 -103.81 -67.68
CA GLN A 305 44.49 -103.78 -68.33
C GLN A 305 45.46 -104.80 -67.72
N LYS A 306 45.46 -104.94 -66.39
CA LYS A 306 46.27 -105.95 -65.71
C LYS A 306 45.85 -107.37 -66.12
N GLN A 307 44.55 -107.64 -66.20
CA GLN A 307 44.05 -108.92 -66.72
C GLN A 307 44.43 -109.13 -68.20
N GLN A 308 44.43 -108.08 -69.02
CA GLN A 308 44.90 -108.13 -70.40
C GLN A 308 46.39 -108.45 -70.49
N GLN A 309 47.23 -107.83 -69.65
CA GLN A 309 48.66 -108.12 -69.57
C GLN A 309 48.93 -109.53 -69.05
N GLU A 310 48.15 -110.03 -68.08
CA GLU A 310 48.25 -111.41 -67.60
C GLU A 310 47.84 -112.41 -68.71
N LEU A 311 46.80 -112.10 -69.50
CA LEU A 311 46.41 -112.88 -70.67
C LEU A 311 47.46 -112.86 -71.77
N GLU A 312 48.07 -111.71 -72.04
CA GLU A 312 49.14 -111.56 -73.02
C GLU A 312 50.39 -112.33 -72.58
N HIS A 313 50.75 -112.26 -71.29
CA HIS A 313 51.81 -113.05 -70.69
C HIS A 313 51.51 -114.56 -70.78
N MET A 314 50.25 -114.98 -70.61
CA MET A 314 49.83 -116.36 -70.84
C MET A 314 49.91 -116.77 -72.31
N ARG A 315 49.54 -115.89 -73.24
CA ARG A 315 49.66 -116.11 -74.69
C ARG A 315 51.12 -116.27 -75.13
N LEU A 316 52.03 -115.42 -74.62
CA LEU A 316 53.47 -115.53 -74.83
C LEU A 316 54.04 -116.86 -74.30
N ARG A 317 53.57 -117.33 -73.14
CA ARG A 317 53.94 -118.67 -72.62
C ARG A 317 53.43 -119.79 -73.52
N TYR A 318 52.23 -119.66 -74.06
CA TYR A 318 51.66 -120.66 -74.98
C TYR A 318 52.45 -120.72 -76.30
N LEU A 319 52.80 -119.57 -76.90
CA LEU A 319 53.62 -119.51 -78.11
C LEU A 319 55.02 -120.09 -77.89
N ALA A 320 55.64 -119.80 -76.73
CA ALA A 320 56.93 -120.40 -76.36
C ALA A 320 56.85 -121.92 -76.11
N ALA A 321 55.68 -122.43 -75.73
CA ALA A 321 55.43 -123.87 -75.60
C ALA A 321 55.21 -124.54 -76.97
N GLU A 322 54.51 -123.86 -77.89
CA GLU A 322 54.29 -124.31 -79.26
C GLU A 322 55.60 -124.34 -80.06
N GLU A 323 56.45 -123.31 -79.97
CA GLU A 323 57.81 -123.31 -80.55
C GLU A 323 58.68 -124.46 -80.01
N ASN A 324 58.49 -124.87 -78.75
CA ASN A 324 59.22 -126.00 -78.15
C ASN A 324 58.74 -127.36 -78.67
N GLU A 325 57.46 -127.53 -79.01
CA GLU A 325 56.97 -128.74 -79.68
C GLU A 325 57.44 -128.82 -81.13
N ILE A 326 57.48 -127.68 -81.83
CA ILE A 326 58.04 -127.57 -83.18
C ILE A 326 59.54 -127.90 -83.17
N MET A 327 60.32 -127.37 -82.22
CA MET A 327 61.74 -127.73 -82.08
C MET A 327 61.97 -129.21 -81.75
N LYS A 328 61.06 -129.86 -81.00
CA LYS A 328 61.14 -131.31 -80.73
C LYS A 328 60.78 -132.16 -81.96
N SER A 329 59.87 -131.66 -82.81
CA SER A 329 59.56 -132.27 -84.12
C SER A 329 60.76 -132.19 -85.07
N ASP A 330 61.41 -131.03 -85.14
CA ASP A 330 62.60 -130.82 -85.99
C ASP A 330 63.80 -131.66 -85.54
N HIS A 331 63.99 -131.87 -84.23
CA HIS A 331 65.05 -132.74 -83.70
C HIS A 331 64.89 -134.21 -84.14
N LYS A 332 63.65 -134.70 -84.28
CA LYS A 332 63.34 -136.05 -84.77
C LYS A 332 63.58 -136.22 -86.27
N GLN A 333 63.41 -135.17 -87.06
CA GLN A 333 63.67 -135.20 -88.50
C GLN A 333 65.18 -135.15 -88.82
N LEU A 334 65.96 -134.46 -87.97
CA LEU A 334 67.43 -134.43 -88.07
C LEU A 334 68.09 -135.78 -87.74
N GLU A 335 67.49 -136.60 -86.87
CA GLU A 335 68.00 -137.95 -86.53
C GLU A 335 67.86 -138.95 -87.70
N ASN A 336 66.82 -138.81 -88.53
CA ASN A 336 66.59 -139.67 -89.70
C ASN A 336 67.52 -139.36 -90.88
N ILE A 337 67.92 -138.09 -91.04
CA ILE A 337 68.85 -137.66 -92.11
C ILE A 337 70.32 -137.99 -91.75
N LYS A 338 70.64 -138.14 -90.46
CA LYS A 338 71.97 -138.51 -89.95
C LYS A 338 72.43 -139.93 -90.32
N ASN A 339 71.51 -140.87 -90.60
CA ASN A 339 71.86 -142.27 -90.88
C ASN A 339 72.01 -142.58 -92.38
N GLU A 340 71.56 -141.71 -93.29
CA GLU A 340 71.69 -141.92 -94.74
C GLU A 340 72.95 -141.25 -95.36
N LEU A 341 73.60 -140.33 -94.64
CA LEU A 341 74.75 -139.55 -95.15
C LEU A 341 76.06 -139.83 -94.38
N ASN A 342 76.36 -141.11 -94.11
CA ASN A 342 77.66 -141.54 -93.56
C ASN A 342 78.15 -142.90 -94.13
N LYS A 343 77.98 -143.10 -95.45
CA LYS A 343 78.89 -143.91 -96.28
C LYS A 343 79.63 -142.93 -97.22
N LEU A 344 80.93 -142.73 -96.92
CA LEU A 344 81.94 -142.00 -97.72
C LEU A 344 81.82 -140.45 -97.69
N LYS A 345 82.86 -139.67 -97.35
CA LYS A 345 84.30 -139.94 -97.22
C LYS A 345 85.02 -138.73 -96.61
N GLU A 346 86.02 -139.01 -95.78
CA GLU A 346 87.31 -138.34 -95.56
C GLU A 346 87.52 -136.83 -95.86
N VAL A 347 88.09 -136.20 -94.82
CA VAL A 347 89.19 -135.21 -94.83
C VAL A 347 88.89 -133.73 -95.13
N SER A 348 89.17 -132.94 -94.08
CA SER A 348 89.63 -131.54 -93.98
C SER A 348 88.64 -130.66 -93.19
N SER A 349 88.87 -130.42 -91.89
CA SER A 349 89.88 -129.57 -91.23
C SER A 349 89.47 -128.09 -91.13
N THR A 350 88.95 -127.73 -89.95
CA THR A 350 89.20 -126.47 -89.20
C THR A 350 88.52 -125.16 -89.68
N PRO A 351 88.52 -124.05 -88.90
CA PRO A 351 87.83 -123.85 -87.61
C PRO A 351 87.22 -122.42 -87.44
N THR A 352 86.56 -122.12 -86.29
CA THR A 352 86.58 -120.84 -85.46
C THR A 352 86.48 -119.44 -86.15
N VAL A 353 85.95 -118.32 -85.62
CA VAL A 353 85.57 -117.78 -84.30
C VAL A 353 85.16 -116.30 -84.52
N THR A 354 84.23 -115.81 -83.68
CA THR A 354 84.00 -114.43 -83.20
C THR A 354 84.03 -113.21 -84.14
N GLY A 355 83.01 -112.36 -83.95
CA GLY A 355 83.27 -111.10 -83.23
C GLY A 355 83.15 -109.79 -84.03
N THR A 356 82.16 -109.00 -83.60
CA THR A 356 82.37 -107.61 -83.12
C THR A 356 82.28 -106.45 -84.12
N LEU A 357 81.34 -105.56 -83.78
CA LEU A 357 81.26 -104.10 -83.91
C LEU A 357 80.96 -103.42 -85.26
N GLN A 358 79.99 -102.51 -85.09
CA GLN A 358 79.94 -101.11 -85.52
C GLN A 358 79.29 -100.75 -86.85
N SER A 359 78.65 -99.58 -86.73
CA SER A 359 78.43 -98.57 -87.77
C SER A 359 77.33 -98.92 -88.76
N HIS A 360 76.50 -98.03 -89.28
CA HIS A 360 76.17 -96.61 -89.14
C HIS A 360 75.30 -96.38 -90.39
N VAL A 361 74.43 -95.36 -90.35
CA VAL A 361 73.84 -94.65 -91.51
C VAL A 361 72.82 -95.47 -92.35
N SER A 362 71.74 -94.93 -92.91
CA SER A 362 71.32 -93.55 -93.14
C SER A 362 69.80 -93.45 -93.34
N ASP A 363 69.32 -92.20 -93.23
CA ASP A 363 68.37 -91.50 -94.13
C ASP A 363 66.95 -92.06 -94.34
N ASP A 364 65.89 -91.24 -94.39
CA ASP A 364 65.84 -89.89 -94.96
C ASP A 364 64.55 -89.14 -94.56
N ASN A 365 64.58 -87.81 -94.71
CA ASN A 365 63.49 -86.79 -94.74
C ASN A 365 62.78 -86.43 -93.42
N ASP A 366 62.97 -85.26 -92.80
CA ASP A 366 63.13 -83.86 -93.24
C ASP A 366 61.80 -83.14 -93.60
N HIS A 367 61.66 -81.96 -93.01
CA HIS A 367 60.68 -80.89 -93.25
C HIS A 367 59.17 -81.12 -93.05
N LEU A 368 58.66 -80.83 -91.84
CA LEU A 368 57.40 -80.06 -91.67
C LEU A 368 57.20 -79.40 -90.28
N GLU A 369 58.25 -79.14 -89.50
CA GLU A 369 58.14 -78.78 -88.07
C GLU A 369 58.19 -77.27 -87.77
N GLN A 370 57.93 -76.41 -88.76
CA GLN A 370 58.07 -74.95 -88.61
C GLN A 370 56.75 -74.16 -88.74
N VAL A 371 55.63 -74.83 -89.02
CA VAL A 371 54.31 -74.18 -89.21
C VAL A 371 53.38 -74.37 -88.00
N ASP A 372 53.46 -75.49 -87.29
CA ASP A 372 52.57 -75.78 -86.17
C ASP A 372 52.96 -75.03 -84.86
N GLN A 373 54.24 -74.67 -84.67
CA GLN A 373 54.66 -73.80 -83.55
C GLN A 373 54.24 -72.33 -83.75
N GLN A 374 54.18 -71.84 -85.00
CA GLN A 374 53.69 -70.48 -85.29
C GLN A 374 52.16 -70.37 -85.14
N LEU A 375 51.42 -71.45 -85.34
CA LEU A 375 49.96 -71.50 -85.16
C LEU A 375 49.55 -71.45 -83.69
N GLY A 376 50.31 -72.11 -82.79
CA GLY A 376 50.06 -72.11 -81.35
C GLY A 376 50.25 -70.73 -80.70
N VAL A 377 51.33 -70.03 -81.06
CA VAL A 377 51.66 -68.70 -80.49
C VAL A 377 50.63 -67.63 -80.86
N LEU A 378 50.06 -67.70 -82.07
CA LEU A 378 49.04 -66.73 -82.53
C LEU A 378 47.66 -66.94 -81.88
N ILE A 379 47.32 -68.19 -81.55
CA ILE A 379 46.08 -68.54 -80.83
C ILE A 379 46.18 -68.12 -79.36
N GLU A 380 47.33 -68.37 -78.72
CA GLU A 380 47.59 -68.00 -77.33
C GLU A 380 47.62 -66.46 -77.15
N HIS A 381 48.19 -65.71 -78.11
CA HIS A 381 48.20 -64.25 -78.08
C HIS A 381 46.80 -63.63 -78.26
N ARG A 382 45.94 -64.23 -79.10
CA ARG A 382 44.53 -63.83 -79.23
C ARG A 382 43.76 -64.07 -77.92
N ASP A 383 43.90 -65.26 -77.33
CA ASP A 383 43.15 -65.64 -76.13
C ASP A 383 43.61 -64.83 -74.91
N THR A 384 44.90 -64.51 -74.82
CA THR A 384 45.42 -63.62 -73.77
C THR A 384 44.88 -62.19 -73.89
N LEU A 385 44.77 -61.64 -75.12
CA LEU A 385 44.22 -60.30 -75.35
C LEU A 385 42.71 -60.22 -75.10
N LEU A 386 41.94 -61.26 -75.45
CA LEU A 386 40.52 -61.34 -75.12
C LEU A 386 40.28 -61.54 -73.62
N GLN A 387 41.18 -62.25 -72.93
CA GLN A 387 41.09 -62.50 -71.49
C GLN A 387 41.46 -61.29 -70.62
N THR A 388 42.17 -60.29 -71.17
CA THR A 388 42.39 -59.00 -70.49
C THR A 388 41.17 -58.09 -70.44
N GLY A 389 40.10 -58.38 -71.20
CA GLY A 389 38.83 -57.64 -71.16
C GLY A 389 38.85 -56.23 -71.79
N THR A 390 40.00 -55.80 -72.30
CA THR A 390 40.21 -54.50 -72.98
C THR A 390 40.03 -54.56 -74.50
N TYR A 391 40.00 -55.76 -75.08
CA TYR A 391 39.81 -56.00 -76.51
C TYR A 391 38.56 -56.85 -76.75
N THR A 392 37.82 -56.56 -77.81
CA THR A 392 36.62 -57.31 -78.21
C THR A 392 36.81 -57.97 -79.57
N HIS A 393 35.97 -58.95 -79.92
CA HIS A 393 36.00 -59.62 -81.23
C HIS A 393 35.85 -58.67 -82.44
N ASN A 394 35.45 -57.42 -82.21
CA ASN A 394 35.29 -56.40 -83.25
C ASN A 394 36.50 -55.46 -83.40
N ASP A 395 37.57 -55.60 -82.61
CA ASP A 395 38.76 -54.77 -82.72
C ASP A 395 39.61 -55.14 -83.94
N ALA A 396 40.11 -54.11 -84.66
CA ALA A 396 40.91 -54.28 -85.88
C ALA A 396 42.15 -55.16 -85.69
N LEU A 397 42.74 -55.17 -84.49
CA LEU A 397 43.88 -56.01 -84.13
C LEU A 397 43.48 -57.48 -83.96
N ILE A 398 42.32 -57.76 -83.35
CA ILE A 398 41.78 -59.12 -83.16
C ILE A 398 41.34 -59.69 -84.52
N GLN A 399 40.71 -58.88 -85.36
CA GLN A 399 40.29 -59.28 -86.72
C GLN A 399 41.48 -59.57 -87.64
N GLU A 400 42.58 -58.81 -87.55
CA GLU A 400 43.81 -59.09 -88.31
C GLU A 400 44.50 -60.38 -87.82
N LEU A 401 44.44 -60.69 -86.53
CA LEU A 401 44.91 -61.96 -85.98
C LEU A 401 44.04 -63.14 -86.44
N GLU A 402 42.72 -63.00 -86.44
CA GLU A 402 41.79 -64.01 -86.98
C GLU A 402 41.98 -64.24 -88.49
N ARG A 403 42.24 -63.17 -89.26
CA ARG A 403 42.57 -63.25 -90.69
C ARG A 403 43.85 -64.06 -90.93
N ARG A 404 44.90 -63.83 -90.15
CA ARG A 404 46.17 -64.58 -90.23
C ARG A 404 46.03 -66.03 -89.78
N ILE A 405 45.22 -66.31 -88.76
CA ILE A 405 44.88 -67.68 -88.32
C ILE A 405 44.10 -68.41 -89.42
N GLN A 406 43.13 -67.76 -90.05
CA GLN A 406 42.37 -68.32 -91.17
C GLN A 406 43.23 -68.54 -92.42
N GLU A 407 44.17 -67.65 -92.74
CA GLU A 407 45.14 -67.85 -93.84
C GLU A 407 46.10 -69.02 -93.57
N ALA A 408 46.59 -69.16 -92.34
CA ALA A 408 47.41 -70.30 -91.92
C ALA A 408 46.64 -71.64 -91.96
N MET A 409 45.37 -71.64 -91.51
CA MET A 409 44.47 -72.81 -91.61
C MET A 409 44.09 -73.15 -93.06
N LYS A 410 43.95 -72.14 -93.93
CA LYS A 410 43.75 -72.35 -95.38
C LYS A 410 44.97 -72.97 -96.04
N ARG A 411 46.19 -72.54 -95.68
CA ARG A 411 47.44 -73.17 -96.16
C ARG A 411 47.55 -74.64 -95.71
N LYS A 412 47.09 -74.96 -94.50
CA LYS A 412 47.02 -76.34 -93.96
C LYS A 412 45.98 -77.23 -94.68
N SER A 413 44.84 -76.68 -95.08
CA SER A 413 43.80 -77.43 -95.80
C SER A 413 44.05 -77.55 -97.32
N SER A 414 44.86 -76.68 -97.92
CA SER A 414 45.28 -76.78 -99.33
C SER A 414 46.45 -77.74 -99.59
N GLY A 415 47.13 -78.26 -98.55
CA GLY A 415 48.20 -79.25 -98.67
C GLY A 415 47.77 -80.72 -98.61
N SER A 416 46.51 -81.01 -98.24
CA SER A 416 46.01 -82.37 -97.97
C SER A 416 45.04 -82.88 -99.04
N ARG A 417 45.23 -82.49 -100.32
CA ARG A 417 44.42 -82.98 -101.46
C ARG A 417 45.23 -83.60 -102.60
N TYR A 418 46.50 -83.92 -102.37
CA TYR A 418 47.30 -84.83 -103.20
C TYR A 418 48.23 -85.65 -102.31
N GLN A 419 47.69 -86.73 -101.73
CA GLN A 419 48.33 -88.03 -101.51
C GLN A 419 47.32 -89.01 -100.93
#